data_AF-A0A0L6WTE1-F1
#
_entry.id   AF-A0A0L6WTE1-F1
#
_cell.length_a   1.000
_cell.length_b   1.000
_cell.length_c   1.000
_cell.angle_alpha   90.00
_cell.angle_beta   90.00
_cell.angle_gamma   90.00
#
_symmetry.space_group_name_H-M   'P 1'
#
loop_
_entity.id
_entity.type
_entity.pdbx_description
1 polymer ?
#
loop_
_entity_poly.entity_id
_entity_poly.type
_entity_poly.pdbx_seq_one_letter_code
_entity_poly.pdbx_strand_id
1 'polypeptide(L)'
;MTTSTHPLLPANIVEATSLQLPLNLLLSTTDLIAHQVIDLQCCQEDLNHLHSNVLSTHHLATIHFKAEHAATIHDYNFQTGDLVLMRNTRVEVTHTKEMKPCYLGPLVVISHNCGGTYILCKLDGSVLHCPIATFQSVPYFTREHIAVPNNAFDLNTS
;
A
#
# COMPACT_ATOMS: atom_id res chain seq x y z
N MET A 1 26.50 -12.02 6.77
CA MET A 1 25.93 -10.99 5.88
C MET A 1 24.49 -10.76 6.28
N THR A 2 24.29 -10.09 7.42
CA THR A 2 22.98 -9.66 7.92
C THR A 2 22.76 -8.25 7.40
N THR A 3 21.96 -8.10 6.35
CA THR A 3 21.47 -6.80 5.89
C THR A 3 20.64 -6.18 7.01
N SER A 4 21.18 -5.18 7.72
CA SER A 4 20.35 -4.39 8.63
C SER A 4 19.30 -3.68 7.79
N THR A 5 18.10 -4.25 7.79
CA THR A 5 16.96 -3.73 7.05
C THR A 5 16.49 -2.48 7.77
N HIS A 6 16.37 -1.35 7.07
CA HIS A 6 15.79 -0.13 7.65
C HIS A 6 14.43 -0.45 8.31
N PRO A 7 14.10 0.15 9.46
CA PRO A 7 12.88 -0.18 10.16
C PRO A 7 11.66 0.28 9.36
N LEU A 8 10.98 -0.69 8.74
CA LEU A 8 9.81 -0.46 7.88
C LEU A 8 8.48 -0.55 8.62
N LEU A 9 8.45 -1.10 9.83
CA LEU A 9 7.21 -1.37 10.58
C LEU A 9 7.13 -0.50 11.85
N PRO A 10 5.92 -0.03 12.24
CA PRO A 10 5.71 0.66 13.51
C PRO A 10 6.16 -0.15 14.74
N ALA A 11 6.11 -1.48 14.66
CA ALA A 11 6.62 -2.38 15.71
C ALA A 11 8.13 -2.22 15.96
N ASN A 12 8.94 -1.90 14.94
CA ASN A 12 10.38 -1.64 15.09
C ASN A 12 10.69 -0.29 15.77
N ILE A 13 9.67 0.56 15.96
CA ILE A 13 9.76 1.82 16.72
C ILE A 13 9.39 1.57 18.19
N VAL A 14 8.51 0.58 18.46
CA VAL A 14 8.04 0.23 19.81
C VAL A 14 8.94 -0.81 20.48
N GLU A 15 9.43 -1.79 19.73
CA GLU A 15 10.52 -2.67 20.15
C GLU A 15 11.84 -2.03 19.75
N ALA A 16 12.71 -1.81 20.74
CA ALA A 16 14.02 -1.16 20.66
C ALA A 16 15.06 -1.86 19.77
N THR A 17 14.65 -2.60 18.74
CA THR A 17 15.55 -3.33 17.83
C THR A 17 16.31 -2.37 16.89
N SER A 18 15.92 -1.09 16.82
CA SER A 18 16.45 -0.11 15.85
C SER A 18 17.35 0.97 16.46
N LEU A 19 17.63 0.96 17.76
CA LEU A 19 18.38 2.05 18.42
C LEU A 19 19.89 2.01 18.10
N GLN A 20 20.41 0.86 17.68
CA GLN A 20 21.84 0.68 17.55
C GLN A 20 22.36 1.26 16.22
N LEU A 21 23.29 2.22 16.33
CA LEU A 21 24.01 2.78 15.18
C LEU A 21 24.66 1.63 14.36
N PRO A 22 24.72 1.71 13.02
CA PRO A 22 25.33 0.68 12.21
C PRO A 22 26.75 0.39 12.69
N LEU A 23 27.00 -0.86 13.09
CA LEU A 23 28.31 -1.29 13.58
C LEU A 23 29.22 -1.49 12.37
N ASN A 24 30.00 -0.46 12.07
CA ASN A 24 30.89 -0.45 10.90
C ASN A 24 32.21 -1.21 11.13
N LEU A 25 32.49 -1.60 12.39
CA LEU A 25 33.74 -2.25 12.83
C LEU A 25 33.47 -3.25 13.98
N LEU A 26 34.42 -4.17 14.21
CA LEU A 26 34.45 -5.00 15.42
C LEU A 26 34.64 -4.09 16.64
N LEU A 27 33.57 -3.90 17.43
CA LEU A 27 33.60 -3.14 18.67
C LEU A 27 34.41 -3.87 19.75
N SER A 28 35.04 -3.10 20.63
CA SER A 28 35.54 -3.65 21.90
C SER A 28 34.36 -4.00 22.81
N THR A 29 34.58 -4.89 23.79
CA THR A 29 33.55 -5.24 24.78
C THR A 29 33.03 -4.02 25.53
N THR A 30 33.89 -3.03 25.79
CA THR A 30 33.52 -1.79 26.48
C THR A 30 32.58 -0.95 25.64
N ASP A 31 32.89 -0.77 24.35
CA ASP A 31 32.06 0.02 23.44
C ASP A 31 30.69 -0.65 23.24
N LEU A 32 30.66 -1.99 23.15
CA LEU A 32 29.42 -2.75 23.07
C LEU A 32 28.52 -2.51 24.29
N ILE A 33 29.08 -2.58 25.49
CA ILE A 33 28.35 -2.31 26.74
C ILE A 33 27.87 -0.86 26.79
N ALA A 34 28.71 0.10 26.38
CA ALA A 34 28.33 1.52 26.35
C ALA A 34 27.14 1.77 25.41
N HIS A 35 27.15 1.18 24.20
CA HIS A 35 26.02 1.25 23.28
C HIS A 35 24.75 0.64 23.88
N GLN A 36 24.84 -0.52 24.50
CA GLN A 36 23.68 -1.16 25.15
C GLN A 36 23.13 -0.32 26.29
N VAL A 37 23.98 0.34 27.08
CA VAL A 37 23.54 1.23 28.16
C VAL A 37 22.80 2.45 27.60
N ILE A 38 23.31 3.04 26.51
CA ILE A 38 22.63 4.15 25.81
C ILE A 38 21.27 3.70 25.29
N ASP A 39 21.19 2.54 24.64
CA ASP A 39 19.95 1.99 24.11
C ASP A 39 18.93 1.72 25.23
N LEU A 40 19.39 1.17 26.37
CA LEU A 40 18.55 0.89 27.54
C LEU A 40 18.12 2.15 28.29
N GLN A 41 18.88 3.24 28.19
CA GLN A 41 18.55 4.51 28.83
C GLN A 41 17.30 5.16 28.22
N CYS A 42 16.94 4.82 26.98
CA CYS A 42 15.74 5.29 26.28
C CYS A 42 15.57 6.82 26.38
N CYS A 43 16.66 7.58 26.21
CA CYS A 43 16.62 9.04 26.35
C CYS A 43 15.64 9.65 25.33
N GLN A 44 14.77 10.55 25.80
CA GLN A 44 13.71 11.12 24.96
C GLN A 44 14.25 11.91 23.77
N GLU A 45 15.40 12.56 23.93
CA GLU A 45 16.07 13.32 22.87
C GLU A 45 16.54 12.40 21.74
N ASP A 46 17.15 11.27 22.08
CA ASP A 46 17.60 10.26 21.13
C ASP A 46 16.42 9.60 20.40
N LEU A 47 15.32 9.32 21.12
CA LEU A 47 14.08 8.80 20.53
C LEU A 47 13.46 9.79 19.53
N ASN A 48 13.42 11.07 19.87
CA ASN A 48 12.89 12.12 18.99
C ASN A 48 13.75 12.28 17.72
N HIS A 49 15.08 12.22 17.88
CA HIS A 49 16.01 12.26 16.76
C HIS A 49 15.85 11.04 15.85
N LEU A 50 15.74 9.84 16.42
CA LEU A 50 15.49 8.61 15.66
C LEU A 50 14.17 8.68 14.91
N HIS A 51 13.09 9.08 15.58
CA HIS A 51 11.78 9.26 14.95
C HIS A 51 11.85 10.20 13.74
N SER A 52 12.53 11.34 13.91
CA SER A 52 12.71 12.32 12.84
C SER A 52 13.51 11.76 11.66
N ASN A 53 14.59 11.01 11.94
CA ASN A 53 15.40 10.35 10.92
C ASN A 53 14.59 9.30 10.17
N VAL A 54 13.89 8.41 10.88
CA VAL A 54 13.02 7.39 10.28
C VAL A 54 11.97 8.07 9.39
N LEU A 55 11.28 9.10 9.89
CA LEU A 55 10.30 9.84 9.10
C LEU A 55 10.91 10.42 7.81
N SER A 56 12.10 11.05 7.91
CA SER A 56 12.79 11.60 6.74
C SER A 56 13.20 10.51 5.74
N THR A 57 13.67 9.35 6.21
CA THR A 57 14.05 8.23 5.34
C THR A 57 12.84 7.62 4.64
N HIS A 58 11.69 7.48 5.34
CA HIS A 58 10.44 7.05 4.74
C HIS A 58 9.93 8.03 3.69
N HIS A 59 10.05 9.33 3.96
CA HIS A 59 9.70 10.37 2.99
C HIS A 59 10.57 10.30 1.73
N LEU A 60 11.90 10.17 1.88
CA LEU A 60 12.83 10.01 0.75
C LEU A 60 12.57 8.70 -0.01
N ALA A 61 12.34 7.60 0.68
CA ALA A 61 12.01 6.32 0.06
C ALA A 61 10.69 6.40 -0.73
N THR A 62 9.69 7.11 -0.21
CA THR A 62 8.42 7.36 -0.92
C THR A 62 8.63 8.17 -2.19
N ILE A 63 9.45 9.22 -2.14
CA ILE A 63 9.81 10.03 -3.31
C ILE A 63 10.53 9.18 -4.35
N HIS A 64 11.53 8.40 -3.93
CA HIS A 64 12.30 7.53 -4.82
C HIS A 64 11.40 6.48 -5.47
N PHE A 65 10.56 5.82 -4.67
CA PHE A 65 9.62 4.81 -5.16
C PHE A 65 8.67 5.40 -6.21
N LYS A 66 8.11 6.59 -5.97
CA LYS A 66 7.27 7.30 -6.93
C LYS A 66 8.02 7.64 -8.21
N ALA A 67 9.27 8.09 -8.12
CA ALA A 67 10.08 8.42 -9.29
C ALA A 67 10.41 7.18 -10.14
N GLU A 68 10.85 6.09 -9.51
CA GLU A 68 11.19 4.83 -10.19
C GLU A 68 9.97 4.17 -10.85
N HIS A 69 8.81 4.26 -10.22
CA HIS A 69 7.57 3.61 -10.67
C HIS A 69 6.59 4.59 -11.33
N ALA A 70 7.05 5.78 -11.73
CA ALA A 70 6.20 6.81 -12.32
C ALA A 70 5.44 6.34 -13.57
N ALA A 71 6.01 5.40 -14.33
CA ALA A 71 5.38 4.82 -15.51
C ALA A 71 4.28 3.79 -15.20
N THR A 72 4.26 3.23 -13.98
CA THR A 72 3.37 2.12 -13.59
C THR A 72 2.30 2.58 -12.60
N ILE A 73 2.62 3.55 -11.74
CA ILE A 73 1.68 4.11 -10.77
C ILE A 73 0.76 5.07 -11.54
N HIS A 74 -0.45 4.61 -11.80
CA HIS A 74 -1.51 5.43 -12.37
C HIS A 74 -2.56 5.70 -11.31
N ASP A 75 -2.89 6.98 -11.14
CA ASP A 75 -4.00 7.41 -10.30
C ASP A 75 -5.25 7.57 -11.18
N TYR A 76 -6.06 6.53 -11.21
CA TYR A 76 -7.33 6.55 -11.95
C TYR A 76 -8.44 7.10 -11.06
N ASN A 77 -9.09 8.17 -11.54
CA ASN A 77 -10.26 8.77 -10.90
C ASN A 77 -11.54 8.34 -11.62
N PHE A 78 -12.04 7.16 -11.27
CA PHE A 78 -13.25 6.61 -11.89
C PHE A 78 -14.51 7.28 -11.34
N GLN A 79 -15.42 7.62 -12.24
CA GLN A 79 -16.73 8.15 -11.91
C GLN A 79 -17.76 7.03 -11.76
N THR A 80 -18.90 7.35 -11.16
CA THR A 80 -20.04 6.44 -11.10
C THR A 80 -20.48 6.07 -12.52
N GLY A 81 -20.66 4.77 -12.77
CA GLY A 81 -21.00 4.23 -14.09
C GLY A 81 -19.79 3.76 -14.92
N ASP A 82 -18.57 4.11 -14.52
CA ASP A 82 -17.36 3.69 -15.26
C ASP A 82 -17.14 2.18 -15.17
N LEU A 83 -16.67 1.60 -16.27
CA LEU A 83 -16.29 0.19 -16.34
C LEU A 83 -14.83 0.01 -15.93
N VAL A 84 -14.60 -0.88 -14.98
CA VAL A 84 -13.29 -1.18 -14.40
C VAL A 84 -13.03 -2.68 -14.35
N LEU A 85 -11.76 -3.06 -14.38
CA LEU A 85 -11.27 -4.38 -14.05
C LEU A 85 -10.70 -4.38 -12.64
N MET A 86 -10.98 -5.42 -11.87
CA MET A 86 -10.37 -5.62 -10.55
C MET A 86 -9.16 -6.54 -10.66
N ARG A 87 -8.00 -6.09 -10.20
CA ARG A 87 -6.78 -6.90 -10.11
C ARG A 87 -6.93 -7.99 -9.05
N ASN A 88 -6.60 -9.22 -9.42
CA ASN A 88 -6.72 -10.38 -8.54
C ASN A 88 -5.47 -10.54 -7.64
N THR A 89 -5.33 -9.63 -6.67
CA THR A 89 -4.18 -9.59 -5.74
C THR A 89 -3.96 -10.89 -4.98
N ARG A 90 -5.04 -11.61 -4.63
CA ARG A 90 -4.97 -12.90 -3.91
C ARG A 90 -4.20 -13.97 -4.67
N VAL A 91 -4.21 -13.92 -6.00
CA VAL A 91 -3.58 -14.92 -6.85
C VAL A 91 -2.09 -14.65 -7.07
N GLU A 92 -1.66 -13.40 -6.91
CA GLU A 92 -0.28 -12.99 -7.21
C GLU A 92 0.76 -13.69 -6.35
N VAL A 93 0.39 -14.05 -5.11
CA VAL A 93 1.27 -14.72 -4.14
C VAL A 93 1.14 -16.25 -4.16
N THR A 94 0.32 -16.81 -5.06
CA THR A 94 0.08 -18.27 -5.12
C THR A 94 0.95 -18.94 -6.18
N HIS A 95 1.43 -20.16 -5.91
CA HIS A 95 2.18 -20.97 -6.89
C HIS A 95 1.35 -21.35 -8.13
N THR A 96 0.02 -21.21 -8.07
CA THR A 96 -0.89 -21.46 -9.20
C THR A 96 -1.22 -20.18 -10.00
N LYS A 97 -0.44 -19.11 -9.86
CA LYS A 97 -0.71 -17.80 -10.47
C LYS A 97 -0.92 -17.88 -11.98
N GLU A 98 -0.09 -18.67 -12.66
CA GLU A 98 -0.14 -18.82 -14.12
C GLU A 98 -1.48 -19.38 -14.63
N MET A 99 -2.16 -20.18 -13.81
CA MET A 99 -3.42 -20.84 -14.18
C MET A 99 -4.66 -20.02 -13.84
N LYS A 100 -4.50 -18.84 -13.23
CA LYS A 100 -5.61 -18.05 -12.69
C LYS A 100 -5.68 -16.68 -13.37
N PRO A 101 -6.88 -16.09 -13.50
CA PRO A 101 -7.03 -14.80 -14.15
C PRO A 101 -6.39 -13.69 -13.31
N CYS A 102 -5.56 -12.86 -13.97
CA CYS A 102 -4.92 -11.69 -13.36
C CYS A 102 -5.92 -10.57 -13.03
N TYR A 103 -6.99 -10.46 -13.82
CA TYR A 103 -8.04 -9.46 -13.65
C TYR A 103 -9.41 -10.14 -13.62
N LEU A 104 -10.30 -9.62 -12.79
CA LEU A 104 -11.65 -10.13 -12.58
C LEU A 104 -12.62 -9.13 -13.17
N GLY A 105 -13.35 -9.59 -14.20
CA GLY A 105 -14.59 -9.06 -14.76
C GLY A 105 -14.59 -7.57 -15.16
N PRO A 106 -15.37 -7.19 -16.19
CA PRO A 106 -15.86 -5.82 -16.24
C PRO A 106 -16.83 -5.61 -15.07
N LEU A 107 -16.51 -4.65 -14.21
CA LEU A 107 -17.30 -4.19 -13.08
C LEU A 107 -17.69 -2.74 -13.31
N VAL A 108 -18.82 -2.32 -12.74
CA VAL A 108 -19.25 -0.92 -12.78
C VAL A 108 -18.95 -0.26 -11.44
N VAL A 109 -18.39 0.95 -11.51
CA VAL A 109 -18.18 1.79 -10.33
C VAL A 109 -19.52 2.36 -9.89
N ILE A 110 -19.89 2.09 -8.65
CA ILE A 110 -21.13 2.60 -8.07
C ILE A 110 -20.88 3.92 -7.33
N SER A 111 -19.81 3.96 -6.55
CA SER A 111 -19.42 5.15 -5.80
C SER A 111 -17.96 5.07 -5.37
N HIS A 112 -17.40 6.23 -5.05
CA HIS A 112 -16.07 6.38 -4.51
C HIS A 112 -16.15 6.89 -3.06
N ASN A 113 -15.53 6.17 -2.14
CA ASN A 113 -15.47 6.54 -0.74
C ASN A 113 -14.36 7.58 -0.49
N CYS A 114 -14.52 8.41 0.54
CA CYS A 114 -13.51 9.40 0.93
C CYS A 114 -12.12 8.81 1.25
N GLY A 115 -12.05 7.50 1.53
CA GLY A 115 -10.82 6.76 1.83
C GLY A 115 -10.08 6.18 0.62
N GLY A 116 -10.44 6.51 -0.63
CA GLY A 116 -9.74 5.98 -1.81
C GLY A 116 -10.12 4.53 -2.15
N THR A 117 -11.38 4.17 -1.91
CA THR A 117 -11.91 2.84 -2.25
C THR A 117 -13.19 3.00 -3.08
N TYR A 118 -13.40 2.08 -4.02
CA TYR A 118 -14.56 2.04 -4.88
C TYR A 118 -15.52 0.94 -4.43
N ILE A 119 -16.81 1.25 -4.44
CA ILE A 119 -17.87 0.26 -4.38
C ILE A 119 -18.16 -0.16 -5.81
N LEU A 120 -17.97 -1.44 -6.11
CA LEU A 120 -18.14 -1.99 -7.45
C LEU A 120 -19.31 -2.97 -7.49
N CYS A 121 -19.99 -3.04 -8.62
CA CYS A 121 -20.95 -4.09 -8.92
C CYS A 121 -20.59 -4.82 -10.21
N LYS A 122 -21.13 -6.01 -10.36
CA LYS A 122 -21.15 -6.73 -11.62
C LYS A 122 -22.19 -6.10 -12.56
N LEU A 123 -22.11 -6.47 -13.84
CA LEU A 123 -23.01 -5.98 -14.89
C LEU A 123 -24.49 -6.35 -14.68
N ASP A 124 -24.78 -7.35 -13.84
CA ASP A 124 -26.14 -7.76 -13.46
C ASP A 124 -26.75 -6.92 -12.33
N GLY A 125 -26.01 -5.93 -11.80
CA GLY A 125 -26.43 -5.13 -10.65
C GLY A 125 -25.95 -5.67 -9.30
N SER A 126 -25.34 -6.86 -9.25
CA SER A 126 -24.89 -7.45 -7.99
C SER A 126 -23.67 -6.70 -7.43
N VAL A 127 -23.84 -6.07 -6.27
CA VAL A 127 -22.77 -5.32 -5.57
C VAL A 127 -21.74 -6.27 -4.97
N LEU A 128 -20.45 -5.94 -5.09
CA LEU A 128 -19.38 -6.66 -4.40
C LEU A 128 -19.44 -6.37 -2.90
N HIS A 129 -19.24 -7.42 -2.10
CA HIS A 129 -19.34 -7.34 -0.64
C HIS A 129 -18.34 -6.36 0.02
N CYS A 130 -17.15 -6.21 -0.56
CA CYS A 130 -16.09 -5.38 0.00
C CYS A 130 -15.73 -4.23 -0.96
N PRO A 131 -15.50 -3.00 -0.45
CA PRO A 131 -14.91 -1.93 -1.23
C PRO A 131 -13.53 -2.33 -1.73
N ILE A 132 -13.20 -1.88 -2.94
CA ILE A 132 -11.96 -2.22 -3.65
C ILE A 132 -11.04 -1.00 -3.65
N ALA A 133 -9.77 -1.18 -3.30
CA ALA A 133 -8.81 -0.10 -3.28
C ALA A 133 -8.51 0.43 -4.69
N THR A 134 -8.25 1.74 -4.82
CA THR A 134 -7.94 2.39 -6.11
C THR A 134 -6.83 1.70 -6.88
N PHE A 135 -5.74 1.28 -6.21
CA PHE A 135 -4.61 0.59 -6.87
C PHE A 135 -4.94 -0.80 -7.43
N GLN A 136 -6.08 -1.39 -7.04
CA GLN A 136 -6.57 -2.67 -7.57
C GLN A 136 -7.51 -2.47 -8.76
N SER A 137 -7.92 -1.24 -9.07
CA SER A 137 -8.91 -0.92 -10.09
C SER A 137 -8.20 -0.37 -11.34
N VAL A 138 -8.47 -0.96 -12.49
CA VAL A 138 -7.86 -0.59 -13.79
C VAL A 138 -8.98 -0.28 -14.79
N PRO A 139 -8.85 0.73 -15.67
CA PRO A 139 -9.90 1.01 -16.66
C PRO A 139 -10.19 -0.20 -17.55
N TYR A 140 -11.48 -0.47 -17.79
CA TYR A 140 -11.89 -1.44 -18.80
C TYR A 140 -12.24 -0.73 -20.11
N PHE A 141 -11.39 -0.88 -21.11
CA PHE A 141 -11.64 -0.33 -22.44
C PHE A 141 -12.51 -1.28 -23.25
N THR A 142 -13.80 -0.94 -23.38
CA THR A 142 -14.73 -1.67 -24.23
C THR A 142 -14.40 -1.44 -25.70
N ARG A 143 -14.54 -2.47 -26.55
CA ARG A 143 -14.42 -2.32 -28.01
C ARG A 143 -15.58 -1.54 -28.62
N GLU A 144 -16.75 -1.58 -27.98
CA GLU A 144 -17.98 -0.90 -28.37
C GLU A 144 -18.59 -0.21 -27.15
N HIS A 145 -19.25 0.93 -27.35
CA HIS A 145 -19.83 1.72 -26.26
C HIS A 145 -21.05 1.01 -25.66
N ILE A 146 -20.93 0.56 -24.41
CA ILE A 146 -22.05 0.02 -23.64
C ILE A 146 -22.64 1.16 -22.83
N ALA A 147 -23.86 1.57 -23.16
CA ALA A 147 -24.59 2.53 -22.35
C ALA A 147 -25.05 1.85 -21.05
N VAL A 148 -24.39 2.17 -19.94
CA VAL A 148 -24.84 1.74 -18.62
C VAL A 148 -26.04 2.64 -18.24
N PRO A 149 -27.24 2.10 -17.98
CA PRO A 149 -28.40 2.92 -17.66
C PRO A 149 -28.17 3.69 -16.34
N ASN A 150 -28.35 5.01 -16.35
CA ASN A 150 -28.20 5.85 -15.14
C ASN A 150 -29.13 5.45 -13.99
N ASN A 151 -30.19 4.68 -14.26
CA ASN A 151 -31.15 4.16 -13.31
C ASN A 151 -30.92 2.67 -12.94
N ALA A 152 -29.86 2.03 -13.44
CA ALA A 152 -29.60 0.61 -13.15
C ALA A 152 -29.16 0.37 -11.70
N PHE A 153 -28.61 1.41 -11.06
CA PHE A 153 -28.16 1.36 -9.67
C PHE A 153 -28.98 2.38 -8.89
N ASP A 154 -30.15 1.96 -8.40
CA ASP A 154 -30.96 2.73 -7.45
C ASP A 154 -30.21 2.86 -6.12
N LEU A 155 -29.17 3.69 -6.10
CA LEU A 155 -28.58 4.18 -4.87
C LEU A 155 -29.19 5.55 -4.55
N ASN A 156 -30.43 5.52 -4.09
CA ASN A 156 -30.99 6.65 -3.35
C ASN A 156 -30.24 6.75 -2.03
N THR A 157 -29.10 7.44 -2.03
CA THR A 157 -28.42 7.88 -0.82
C THR A 157 -29.34 8.94 -0.18
N SER A 158 -30.11 8.55 0.84
CA SER A 158 -30.81 9.46 1.76
C SER A 158 -29.90 9.80 2.94
#